data_AF-Q5BSH3-F1
#
_entry.id   AF-Q5BSH3-F1
#
_cell.length_a   1.000
_cell.length_b   1.000
_cell.length_c   1.000
_cell.angle_alpha   90.00
_cell.angle_beta   90.00
_cell.angle_gamma   90.00
#
_symmetry.space_group_name_H-M   'P 1'
#
loop_
_entity.id
_entity.type
_entity.pdbx_description
1 polymer ?
#
loop_
_entity_poly.entity_id
_entity_poly.type
_entity_poly.pdbx_seq_one_letter_code
_entity_poly.pdbx_strand_id
1 'polypeptide(L)'
;QRGEVCVKGKRCTKGYYKNPEETAKLYDNEGWLHTGDIGEWTPEGSLKIISRIKSVFKLAQGEYIAPEKIEMVYQHCRLINQIFVDGNSLKNYPVAIVVPDFTELRSSLNNTGVLQCSKLSDSAICQNDIVNKFLLLKMNAVATEKALKSFEKV
;
A
#
# COMPACT_ATOMS: atom_id res chain seq x y z
N GLN A 1 -11.54 -15.02 -11.24
CA GLN A 1 -11.21 -14.10 -12.35
C GLN A 1 -11.08 -12.70 -11.76
N ARG A 2 -10.02 -11.97 -12.12
CA ARG A 2 -9.73 -10.61 -11.61
C ARG A 2 -10.02 -9.59 -12.71
N GLY A 3 -10.67 -8.48 -12.36
CA GLY A 3 -11.04 -7.44 -13.32
C GLY A 3 -11.55 -6.17 -12.63
N GLU A 4 -11.90 -5.16 -13.42
CA GLU A 4 -12.59 -3.99 -12.89
C GLU A 4 -13.98 -4.37 -12.41
N VAL A 5 -14.39 -3.80 -11.28
CA VAL A 5 -15.76 -3.89 -10.79
C VAL A 5 -16.61 -2.86 -11.55
N CYS A 6 -17.55 -3.34 -12.36
CA CYS A 6 -18.53 -2.49 -13.03
C CYS A 6 -19.91 -2.69 -12.40
N VAL A 7 -20.67 -1.60 -12.25
CA VAL A 7 -21.99 -1.63 -11.60
C VAL A 7 -23.06 -0.99 -12.47
N LYS A 8 -24.27 -1.54 -12.43
CA LYS A 8 -25.44 -1.00 -13.14
C LYS A 8 -26.66 -1.05 -12.23
N GLY A 9 -27.32 0.09 -12.04
CA GLY A 9 -28.52 0.15 -11.20
C GLY A 9 -29.03 1.55 -10.93
N LYS A 10 -30.19 1.64 -10.28
CA LYS A 10 -30.90 2.90 -10.01
C LYS A 10 -30.14 3.87 -9.10
N ARG A 11 -29.13 3.38 -8.38
CA ARG A 11 -28.32 4.19 -7.45
C ARG A 11 -27.03 4.73 -8.06
N CYS A 12 -26.72 4.41 -9.32
CA CYS A 12 -25.57 4.99 -10.01
C CYS A 12 -25.78 6.50 -10.22
N THR A 13 -24.69 7.27 -10.14
CA THR A 13 -24.75 8.74 -10.32
C THR A 13 -25.22 9.11 -11.73
N LYS A 14 -25.93 10.23 -11.89
CA LYS A 14 -26.24 10.76 -13.23
C LYS A 14 -25.02 11.36 -13.93
N GLY A 15 -23.91 11.54 -13.21
CA GLY A 15 -22.69 12.13 -13.73
C GLY A 15 -22.09 13.18 -12.81
N TYR A 16 -21.09 13.88 -13.32
CA TYR A 16 -20.44 15.00 -12.67
C TYR A 16 -21.17 16.32 -12.99
N TYR A 17 -21.26 17.21 -12.01
CA TYR A 17 -21.90 18.51 -12.20
C TYR A 17 -21.12 19.37 -13.21
N LYS A 18 -21.82 19.84 -14.25
CA LYS A 18 -21.25 20.68 -15.33
C LYS A 18 -20.01 20.09 -16.01
N ASN A 19 -19.85 18.75 -16.00
CA ASN A 19 -18.73 18.09 -16.65
C ASN A 19 -19.22 16.90 -17.49
N PRO A 20 -19.75 17.15 -18.70
CA PRO A 20 -20.29 16.11 -19.56
C PRO A 20 -19.20 15.15 -20.08
N GLU A 21 -17.97 15.62 -20.27
CA GLU A 21 -16.86 14.79 -20.77
C GLU A 21 -16.47 13.70 -19.76
N GLU A 22 -16.22 14.07 -18.51
CA GLU A 22 -15.92 13.06 -17.47
C GLU A 22 -17.15 12.19 -17.16
N THR A 23 -18.36 12.72 -17.32
CA THR A 23 -19.59 11.94 -17.18
C THR A 23 -19.69 10.85 -18.23
N ALA A 24 -19.37 11.15 -19.49
CA ALA A 24 -19.37 10.17 -20.57
C ALA A 24 -18.32 9.07 -20.35
N LYS A 25 -17.19 9.38 -19.70
CA LYS A 25 -16.14 8.40 -19.37
C LYS A 25 -16.52 7.45 -18.24
N LEU A 26 -17.53 7.76 -17.43
CA LEU A 26 -17.97 6.88 -16.34
C LEU A 26 -18.69 5.62 -16.85
N TYR A 27 -19.33 5.71 -18.00
CA TYR A 27 -20.20 4.65 -18.52
C TYR A 27 -19.67 4.09 -19.84
N ASP A 28 -19.73 2.77 -20.00
CA ASP A 28 -19.48 2.14 -21.30
C ASP A 28 -20.72 2.22 -22.22
N ASN A 29 -20.55 1.71 -23.44
CA ASN A 29 -21.61 1.65 -24.46
C ASN A 29 -22.79 0.76 -24.04
N GLU A 30 -22.62 -0.11 -23.05
CA GLU A 30 -23.66 -1.00 -22.52
C GLU A 30 -24.34 -0.42 -21.26
N GLY A 31 -23.90 0.75 -20.78
CA GLY A 31 -24.43 1.46 -19.64
C GLY A 31 -23.95 0.94 -18.28
N TRP A 32 -22.79 0.27 -18.22
CA TRP A 32 -22.13 -0.07 -16.98
C TRP A 32 -21.27 1.08 -16.47
N LEU A 33 -21.37 1.38 -15.17
CA LEU A 33 -20.50 2.34 -14.52
C LEU A 33 -19.18 1.68 -14.13
N HIS A 34 -18.08 2.25 -14.62
CA HIS A 34 -16.71 1.88 -14.26
C HIS A 34 -16.32 2.51 -12.93
N THR A 35 -16.11 1.68 -11.90
CA THR A 35 -15.79 2.16 -10.55
C THR A 35 -14.34 2.61 -10.41
N GLY A 36 -13.44 2.08 -11.25
CA GLY A 36 -12.00 2.17 -11.07
C GLY A 36 -11.44 1.25 -9.99
N ASP A 37 -12.26 0.37 -9.41
CA ASP A 37 -11.84 -0.63 -8.41
C ASP A 37 -11.57 -1.98 -9.07
N ILE A 38 -10.49 -2.64 -8.68
CA ILE A 38 -10.16 -4.01 -9.09
C ILE A 38 -10.76 -4.98 -8.08
N GLY A 39 -11.57 -5.91 -8.56
CA GLY A 39 -12.21 -6.95 -7.75
C GLY A 39 -11.87 -8.37 -8.21
N GLU A 40 -12.13 -9.32 -7.33
CA GLU A 40 -12.07 -10.75 -7.60
C GLU A 40 -13.23 -11.48 -6.92
N TRP A 41 -13.90 -12.35 -7.68
CA TRP A 41 -14.89 -13.26 -7.13
C TRP A 41 -14.21 -14.38 -6.34
N THR A 42 -14.60 -14.53 -5.07
CA THR A 42 -14.16 -15.64 -4.23
C THR A 42 -14.92 -16.93 -4.59
N PRO A 43 -14.39 -18.11 -4.26
CA PRO A 43 -15.07 -19.39 -4.53
C PRO A 43 -16.46 -19.48 -3.88
N GLU A 44 -16.70 -18.75 -2.80
CA GLU A 44 -17.95 -18.68 -2.06
C GLU A 44 -18.98 -17.72 -2.68
N GLY A 45 -18.65 -17.09 -3.81
CA GLY A 45 -19.54 -16.16 -4.53
C GLY A 45 -19.54 -14.73 -3.97
N SER A 46 -18.60 -14.38 -3.11
CA SER A 46 -18.44 -13.00 -2.61
C SER A 46 -17.50 -12.19 -3.49
N LEU A 47 -17.69 -10.87 -3.57
CA LEU A 47 -16.77 -9.97 -4.27
C LEU A 47 -15.74 -9.39 -3.30
N LYS A 48 -14.46 -9.61 -3.56
CA LYS A 48 -13.35 -9.04 -2.81
C LYS A 48 -12.75 -7.86 -3.58
N ILE A 49 -12.67 -6.69 -2.94
CA ILE A 49 -11.96 -5.52 -3.47
C ILE A 49 -10.46 -5.67 -3.20
N ILE A 50 -9.64 -5.40 -4.23
CA ILE A 50 -8.19 -5.61 -4.18
C ILE A 50 -7.43 -4.28 -4.13
N SER A 51 -7.73 -3.34 -5.03
CA SER A 51 -6.98 -2.08 -5.20
C SER A 51 -7.71 -1.17 -6.20
N ARG A 52 -7.32 0.10 -6.28
CA ARG A 52 -7.69 1.00 -7.38
C ARG A 52 -6.87 0.74 -8.64
N ILE A 53 -7.46 0.82 -9.83
CA ILE A 53 -6.78 0.65 -11.13
C ILE A 53 -5.60 1.60 -11.27
N LYS A 54 -5.77 2.87 -10.88
CA LYS A 54 -4.75 3.91 -11.02
C LYS A 54 -3.65 3.86 -9.94
N SER A 55 -3.87 3.11 -8.85
CA SER A 55 -2.88 2.99 -7.76
C SER A 55 -1.89 1.84 -7.97
N VAL A 56 -2.21 0.88 -8.84
CA VAL A 56 -1.32 -0.25 -9.12
C VAL A 56 -0.19 0.18 -10.06
N PHE A 57 1.05 -0.15 -9.72
CA PHE A 57 2.20 0.05 -10.60
C PHE A 57 2.83 -1.28 -11.00
N LYS A 58 3.63 -1.26 -12.07
CA LYS A 58 4.32 -2.42 -12.64
C LYS A 58 5.81 -2.29 -12.38
N LEU A 59 6.46 -3.36 -11.93
CA LEU A 59 7.92 -3.44 -11.77
C LEU A 59 8.59 -3.93 -13.06
N ALA A 60 9.91 -3.77 -13.17
CA ALA A 60 10.70 -4.10 -14.37
C ALA A 60 10.55 -5.57 -14.82
N GLN A 61 10.36 -6.50 -13.88
CA GLN A 61 10.16 -7.92 -14.14
C GLN A 61 8.75 -8.28 -14.65
N GLY A 62 7.83 -7.32 -14.71
CA GLY A 62 6.48 -7.55 -15.21
C GLY A 62 5.38 -7.67 -14.15
N GLU A 63 5.77 -7.83 -12.88
CA GLU A 63 4.84 -8.00 -11.76
C GLU A 63 4.11 -6.69 -11.43
N TYR A 64 2.81 -6.82 -11.13
CA TYR A 64 1.95 -5.70 -10.71
C TYR A 64 1.86 -5.64 -9.19
N ILE A 65 2.07 -4.45 -8.64
CA ILE A 65 2.08 -4.17 -7.21
C ILE A 65 0.87 -3.32 -6.84
N ALA A 66 0.09 -3.80 -5.87
CA ALA A 66 -0.92 -3.00 -5.19
C ALA A 66 -0.31 -2.41 -3.91
N PRO A 67 0.07 -1.12 -3.87
CA PRO A 67 0.73 -0.52 -2.72
C PRO A 67 -0.14 -0.60 -1.46
N GLU A 68 -1.45 -0.36 -1.58
CA GLU A 68 -2.42 -0.42 -0.48
C GLU A 68 -2.36 -1.77 0.28
N LYS A 69 -2.18 -2.88 -0.44
CA LYS A 69 -2.03 -4.22 0.16
C LYS A 69 -0.76 -4.28 1.02
N ILE A 70 0.35 -3.76 0.51
CA ILE A 70 1.66 -3.80 1.17
C ILE A 70 1.66 -2.86 2.39
N GLU A 71 1.12 -1.66 2.24
CA GLU A 71 0.94 -0.68 3.31
C GLU A 71 0.10 -1.26 4.46
N MET A 72 -1.04 -1.89 4.15
CA MET A 72 -1.88 -2.54 5.16
C MET A 72 -1.16 -3.66 5.90
N VAL A 73 -0.29 -4.43 5.23
CA VAL A 73 0.55 -5.43 5.90
C VAL A 73 1.54 -4.75 6.85
N TYR A 74 2.28 -3.74 6.38
CA TYR A 74 3.27 -3.06 7.20
C TYR A 74 2.67 -2.27 8.38
N GLN A 75 1.42 -1.83 8.30
CA GLN A 75 0.68 -1.23 9.43
C GLN A 75 0.54 -2.18 10.64
N HIS A 76 0.74 -3.49 10.47
CA HIS A 76 0.80 -4.42 11.61
C HIS A 76 2.12 -4.32 12.41
N CYS A 77 3.13 -3.64 11.88
CA CYS A 77 4.37 -3.36 12.58
C CYS A 77 4.14 -2.20 13.56
N ARG A 78 4.18 -2.49 14.87
CA ARG A 78 4.00 -1.49 15.95
C ARG A 78 4.97 -0.31 15.89
N LEU A 79 6.07 -0.44 15.15
CA LEU A 79 7.07 0.62 15.00
C LEU A 79 6.70 1.64 13.91
N ILE A 80 5.63 1.40 13.15
CA ILE A 80 5.19 2.27 12.04
C ILE A 80 3.95 3.05 12.50
N ASN A 81 4.03 4.38 12.39
CA ASN A 81 2.86 5.25 12.50
C ASN A 81 2.20 5.46 11.14
N GLN A 82 2.98 5.74 10.10
CA GLN A 82 2.50 5.89 8.72
C GLN A 82 3.48 5.28 7.72
N ILE A 83 2.96 4.77 6.60
CA ILE A 83 3.75 4.24 5.50
C ILE A 83 3.11 4.62 4.18
N PHE A 84 3.96 4.95 3.20
CA PHE A 84 3.58 5.18 1.81
C PHE A 84 4.50 4.35 0.92
N VAL A 85 3.94 3.50 0.07
CA VAL A 85 4.67 2.60 -0.83
C VAL A 85 4.54 3.09 -2.26
N ASP A 86 5.67 3.16 -2.96
CA ASP A 86 5.73 3.52 -4.37
C ASP A 86 6.73 2.62 -5.10
N GLY A 87 6.73 2.68 -6.43
CA GLY A 87 7.67 1.93 -7.24
C GLY A 87 7.87 2.52 -8.62
N ASN A 88 9.04 2.23 -9.18
CA ASN A 88 9.42 2.66 -10.50
C ASN A 88 9.40 1.46 -11.47
N SER A 89 8.81 1.63 -12.65
CA SER A 89 8.70 0.58 -13.66
C SER A 89 10.03 0.11 -14.25
N LEU A 90 11.11 0.86 -14.02
CA LEU A 90 12.48 0.49 -14.39
C LEU A 90 13.23 -0.23 -13.26
N LYS A 91 12.61 -0.37 -12.07
CA LYS A 91 13.20 -1.05 -10.91
C LYS A 91 12.45 -2.33 -10.61
N ASN A 92 13.14 -3.28 -10.00
CA ASN A 92 12.60 -4.60 -9.66
C ASN A 92 12.15 -4.72 -8.20
N TYR A 93 12.15 -3.60 -7.47
CA TYR A 93 11.74 -3.51 -6.07
C TYR A 93 10.89 -2.24 -5.87
N PRO A 94 9.91 -2.29 -4.95
CA PRO A 94 9.23 -1.10 -4.45
C PRO A 94 10.11 -0.38 -3.43
N VAL A 95 9.75 0.86 -3.11
CA VAL A 95 10.33 1.66 -2.02
C VAL A 95 9.22 2.16 -1.10
N ALA A 96 9.57 2.51 0.13
CA ALA A 96 8.62 3.11 1.06
C ALA A 96 9.17 4.36 1.74
N ILE A 97 8.27 5.30 2.03
CA ILE A 97 8.47 6.37 3.00
C ILE A 97 7.78 5.94 4.28
N VAL A 98 8.52 5.90 5.39
CA VAL A 98 8.03 5.43 6.68
C VAL A 98 8.14 6.56 7.70
N VAL A 99 7.02 6.85 8.38
CA VAL A 99 6.99 7.66 9.59
C VAL A 99 6.94 6.68 10.77
N PRO A 100 8.03 6.54 11.54
CA PRO A 100 8.03 5.63 12.67
C PRO A 100 7.16 6.16 13.81
N ASP A 101 6.67 5.25 14.64
CA ASP A 101 6.21 5.59 15.98
C ASP A 101 7.45 5.80 16.86
N PHE A 102 7.80 7.06 17.12
CA PHE A 102 9.01 7.40 17.87
C PHE A 102 8.99 6.90 19.32
N THR A 103 7.81 6.75 19.93
CA THR A 103 7.69 6.24 21.30
C THR A 103 8.02 4.76 21.35
N GLU A 104 7.39 3.95 20.51
CA GLU A 104 7.63 2.51 20.40
C GLU A 104 9.04 2.22 19.86
N LEU A 105 9.53 3.00 18.89
CA LEU A 105 10.86 2.85 18.32
C LEU A 105 11.96 3.08 19.38
N ARG A 106 11.86 4.16 20.16
CA ARG A 106 12.83 4.44 21.24
C ARG A 106 12.80 3.37 22.32
N SER A 107 11.60 2.91 22.72
CA SER A 107 11.44 1.81 23.66
C SER A 107 12.12 0.54 23.16
N SER A 108 11.85 0.15 21.91
CA SER A 108 12.41 -1.04 21.26
C SER A 108 13.93 -0.99 21.12
N LEU A 109 14.50 0.16 20.71
CA LEU A 109 15.95 0.36 20.57
C LEU A 109 16.69 0.31 21.91
N ASN A 110 16.12 0.91 22.97
CA ASN A 110 16.69 0.85 24.31
C ASN A 110 16.65 -0.58 24.87
N ASN A 111 15.53 -1.31 24.71
CA ASN A 111 15.37 -2.66 25.23
C ASN A 111 16.29 -3.69 24.53
N THR A 112 16.57 -3.48 23.25
CA THR A 112 17.45 -4.36 22.47
C THR A 112 18.93 -4.02 22.60
N GLY A 113 19.27 -2.90 23.25
CA GLY A 113 20.65 -2.42 23.38
C GLY A 113 21.28 -1.97 22.06
N VAL A 114 20.48 -1.81 20.99
CA VAL A 114 20.96 -1.47 19.65
C VAL A 114 21.54 -0.06 19.61
N LEU A 115 20.87 0.90 20.26
CA LEU A 115 21.34 2.28 20.39
C LEU A 115 20.60 2.99 21.53
N GLN A 116 21.33 3.72 22.37
CA GLN A 116 20.73 4.57 23.39
C GLN A 116 20.21 5.86 22.75
N CYS A 117 18.95 5.84 22.30
CA CYS A 117 18.36 6.94 21.52
C CYS A 117 17.61 7.97 22.36
N SER A 118 17.55 7.80 23.69
CA SER A 118 16.64 8.55 24.58
C SER A 118 16.78 10.08 24.48
N LYS A 119 17.95 10.59 24.07
CA LYS A 119 18.23 12.02 23.93
C LYS A 119 18.35 12.51 22.49
N LEU A 120 18.26 11.64 21.48
CA LEU A 120 18.35 12.03 20.08
C LEU A 120 17.05 12.68 19.62
N SER A 121 17.13 13.67 18.73
CA SER A 121 15.95 14.22 18.07
C SER A 121 15.37 13.20 17.09
N ASP A 122 14.07 13.32 16.77
CA ASP A 122 13.39 12.45 15.81
C ASP A 122 14.09 12.45 14.43
N SER A 123 14.56 13.62 13.98
CA SER A 123 15.34 13.77 12.75
C SER A 123 16.66 13.01 12.80
N ALA A 124 17.40 13.09 13.92
CA ALA A 124 18.66 12.36 14.09
C ALA A 124 18.45 10.83 14.12
N ILE A 125 17.30 10.36 14.61
CA ILE A 125 16.92 8.94 14.58
C ILE A 125 16.70 8.49 13.13
N CYS A 126 15.96 9.26 12.32
CA CYS A 126 15.69 8.91 10.92
C CYS A 126 16.95 8.96 10.02
N GLN A 127 17.94 9.79 10.37
CA GLN A 127 19.21 9.88 9.65
C GLN A 127 20.21 8.77 10.05
N ASN A 128 19.87 7.93 11.03
CA ASN A 128 20.76 6.91 11.55
C ASN A 128 20.59 5.57 10.81
N ASP A 129 21.62 5.15 10.08
CA ASP A 129 21.60 3.89 9.31
C ASP A 129 21.35 2.63 10.16
N ILE A 130 21.80 2.61 11.42
CA ILE A 130 21.58 1.47 12.32
C ILE A 130 20.10 1.37 12.66
N VAL A 131 19.46 2.51 12.93
CA VAL A 131 18.02 2.57 13.19
C VAL A 131 17.23 2.17 11.94
N ASN A 132 17.61 2.68 10.77
CA ASN A 132 16.94 2.35 9.50
C ASN A 132 17.04 0.85 9.21
N LYS A 133 18.21 0.23 9.42
CA LYS A 133 18.38 -1.23 9.30
C LYS A 133 17.55 -2.00 10.33
N PHE A 134 17.51 -1.54 11.57
CA PHE A 134 16.70 -2.16 12.62
C PHE A 134 15.20 -2.13 12.27
N LEU A 135 14.69 -0.98 11.85
CA LEU A 135 13.30 -0.80 11.45
C LEU A 135 12.97 -1.68 10.25
N LEU A 136 13.83 -1.68 9.22
CA LEU A 136 13.66 -2.52 8.03
C LEU A 136 13.62 -4.02 8.36
N LEU A 137 14.46 -4.49 9.28
CA LEU A 137 14.44 -5.88 9.75
C LEU A 137 13.11 -6.23 10.42
N LYS A 138 12.58 -5.35 11.27
CA LYS A 138 11.28 -5.56 11.94
C LYS A 138 10.12 -5.53 10.94
N MET A 139 10.14 -4.61 9.98
CA MET A 139 9.18 -4.56 8.89
C MET A 139 9.19 -5.87 8.08
N ASN A 140 10.37 -6.34 7.70
CA ASN A 140 10.50 -7.55 6.88
C ASN A 140 10.14 -8.84 7.63
N ALA A 141 10.22 -8.85 8.96
CA ALA A 141 9.65 -9.92 9.78
C ALA A 141 8.12 -9.97 9.64
N VAL A 142 7.43 -8.84 9.78
CA VAL A 142 5.96 -8.73 9.60
C VAL A 142 5.55 -9.10 8.17
N ALA A 143 6.29 -8.61 7.17
CA ALA A 143 6.05 -8.96 5.77
C ALA A 143 6.11 -10.47 5.52
N THR A 144 7.07 -11.15 6.15
CA THR A 144 7.23 -12.60 6.03
C THR A 144 6.11 -13.36 6.75
N GLU A 145 5.75 -12.93 7.95
CA GLU A 145 4.63 -13.49 8.72
C GLU A 145 3.30 -13.39 7.96
N LYS A 146 3.06 -12.26 7.29
CA LYS A 146 1.85 -12.00 6.49
C LYS A 146 1.96 -12.47 5.04
N ALA A 147 2.99 -13.27 4.71
CA ALA A 147 3.20 -13.90 3.41
C ALA A 147 3.25 -12.92 2.22
N LEU A 148 3.84 -11.72 2.40
CA LEU A 148 4.23 -10.88 1.27
C LEU A 148 5.29 -11.59 0.44
N LYS A 149 5.12 -11.55 -0.89
CA LYS A 149 6.08 -12.11 -1.85
C LYS A 149 7.38 -11.34 -1.76
N SER A 150 8.49 -11.96 -2.16
CA SER A 150 9.82 -11.33 -2.12
C SER A 150 9.89 -9.99 -2.85
N PHE A 151 9.21 -9.88 -4.00
CA PHE A 151 9.16 -8.65 -4.80
C PHE A 151 8.15 -7.60 -4.28
N GLU A 152 7.33 -7.94 -3.29
CA GLU A 152 6.40 -7.02 -2.61
C GLU A 152 7.04 -6.36 -1.37
N LYS A 153 8.21 -6.84 -0.94
CA LYS A 153 8.92 -6.29 0.23
C LYS A 153 9.68 -5.03 -0.15
N VAL A 154 9.66 -4.04 0.74
CA VAL A 154 10.48 -2.81 0.68
C VAL A 154 11.77 -2.97 1.48
#